data_AF-A0A3A4RME2-F1
#
_entry.id   AF-A0A3A4RME2-F1
#
_cell.length_a   1.000
_cell.length_b   1.000
_cell.length_c   1.000
_cell.angle_alpha   90.00
_cell.angle_beta   90.00
_cell.angle_gamma   90.00
#
_symmetry.space_group_name_H-M   'P 1'
#
loop_
_entity.id
_entity.type
_entity.pdbx_description
1 polymer ?
#
loop_
_entity_poly.entity_id
_entity_poly.type
_entity_poly.pdbx_seq_one_letter_code
_entity_poly.pdbx_strand_id
1 'polypeptide(L)'
;MKNPIDHYWMLRLSELKQVLEANRFDAHVAENSSEAKRIVLEELIPAISPGTVSWGGSMTFTETGIYESVCRNGNISILDTFDKTISAEQALERRRQALLTDLFITGTNAVTETGKLVNLDMIGNRVAAITFGPKNVIILVGRNKIVPDIEEAISRIKNYTAPANVMRLDKKTPCLKTSYCEECNSPDRICNNWAITEKSFPKGRIKVVLINEDLGL
;
A
#
# COMPACT_ATOMS: atom_id res chain seq x y z
N MET A 1 -5.55 -4.62 -32.72
CA MET A 1 -6.00 -4.38 -31.33
C MET A 1 -5.62 -2.96 -30.96
N LYS A 2 -6.56 -2.12 -30.50
CA LYS A 2 -6.20 -0.80 -29.97
C LYS A 2 -5.60 -1.00 -28.58
N ASN A 3 -4.40 -0.47 -28.35
CA ASN A 3 -3.64 -0.51 -27.09
C ASN A 3 -3.31 -1.93 -26.53
N PRO A 4 -2.31 -2.62 -27.11
CA PRO A 4 -1.94 -3.98 -26.70
C PRO A 4 -1.37 -4.09 -25.29
N ILE A 5 -0.72 -3.03 -24.78
CA ILE A 5 -0.11 -3.02 -23.45
C ILE A 5 -1.19 -3.03 -22.36
N ASP A 6 -2.21 -2.20 -22.52
CA ASP A 6 -3.30 -2.15 -21.53
C ASP A 6 -4.12 -3.43 -21.54
N HIS A 7 -4.35 -4.03 -22.72
CA HIS A 7 -5.02 -5.33 -22.79
C HIS A 7 -4.22 -6.44 -22.11
N TYR A 8 -2.90 -6.50 -22.34
CA TYR A 8 -2.01 -7.45 -21.66
C TYR A 8 -2.14 -7.35 -20.14
N TRP A 9 -2.10 -6.13 -19.61
CA TRP A 9 -2.19 -5.93 -18.16
C TRP A 9 -3.58 -6.20 -17.61
N MET A 10 -4.65 -5.83 -18.31
CA MET A 10 -6.02 -6.13 -17.85
C MET A 10 -6.27 -7.64 -17.71
N LEU A 11 -5.71 -8.47 -18.61
CA LEU A 11 -5.76 -9.93 -18.46
C LEU A 11 -5.04 -10.38 -17.18
N ARG A 12 -3.81 -9.91 -16.97
CA ARG A 12 -2.98 -10.26 -15.80
C ARG A 12 -3.60 -9.79 -14.48
N LEU A 13 -4.18 -8.59 -14.44
CA LEU A 13 -4.88 -8.06 -13.27
C LEU A 13 -6.15 -8.86 -12.97
N SER A 14 -6.87 -9.29 -14.01
CA SER A 14 -8.07 -10.12 -13.87
C SER A 14 -7.74 -11.52 -13.32
N GLU A 15 -6.65 -12.13 -13.77
CA GLU A 15 -6.15 -13.40 -13.22
C GLU A 15 -5.74 -13.22 -11.74
N LEU A 16 -4.94 -12.19 -11.44
CA LEU A 16 -4.50 -11.91 -10.07
C LEU A 16 -5.68 -11.62 -9.13
N LYS A 17 -6.73 -10.93 -9.59
CA LYS A 17 -7.97 -10.72 -8.83
C LYS A 17 -8.54 -12.06 -8.36
N GLN A 18 -8.67 -13.05 -9.24
CA GLN A 18 -9.22 -14.37 -8.88
C GLN A 18 -8.34 -15.08 -7.85
N VAL A 19 -7.02 -14.99 -7.98
CA VAL A 19 -6.07 -15.56 -7.01
C VAL A 19 -6.20 -14.89 -5.64
N LEU A 20 -6.30 -13.56 -5.60
CA LEU A 20 -6.51 -12.80 -4.37
C LEU A 20 -7.85 -13.16 -3.70
N GLU A 21 -8.93 -13.31 -4.47
CA GLU A 21 -10.23 -13.73 -3.96
C GLU A 21 -10.19 -15.16 -3.39
N ALA A 22 -9.47 -16.08 -4.04
CA ALA A 22 -9.20 -17.42 -3.51
C ALA A 22 -8.38 -17.39 -2.21
N ASN A 23 -7.49 -16.41 -2.07
CA ASN A 23 -6.76 -16.08 -0.84
C ASN A 23 -7.58 -15.24 0.15
N ARG A 24 -8.90 -15.15 -0.04
CA ARG A 24 -9.90 -14.52 0.85
C ARG A 24 -9.83 -13.00 0.93
N PHE A 25 -9.02 -12.35 0.09
CA PHE A 25 -9.07 -10.90 -0.09
C PHE A 25 -10.37 -10.48 -0.80
N ASP A 26 -10.72 -9.21 -0.67
CA ASP A 26 -11.78 -8.56 -1.45
C ASP A 26 -11.09 -7.75 -2.56
N ALA A 27 -11.12 -8.22 -3.81
CA ALA A 27 -10.25 -7.71 -4.87
C ALA A 27 -11.02 -7.02 -5.99
N HIS A 28 -10.49 -5.87 -6.43
CA HIS A 28 -11.07 -5.02 -7.47
C HIS A 28 -10.01 -4.69 -8.52
N VAL A 29 -10.42 -4.48 -9.76
CA VAL A 29 -9.56 -4.03 -10.85
C VAL A 29 -10.07 -2.68 -11.34
N ALA A 30 -9.15 -1.75 -11.56
CA ALA A 30 -9.39 -0.44 -12.13
C ALA A 30 -8.52 -0.25 -13.37
N GLU A 31 -9.10 0.29 -14.44
CA GLU A 31 -8.40 0.62 -15.69
C GLU A 31 -7.38 1.74 -15.50
N ASN A 32 -7.57 2.60 -14.50
CA ASN A 32 -6.68 3.73 -14.20
C ASN A 32 -6.93 4.29 -12.79
N SER A 33 -6.11 5.26 -12.38
CA SER A 33 -6.21 6.00 -11.12
C SER A 33 -7.56 6.65 -10.87
N SER A 34 -8.25 7.15 -11.91
CA SER A 34 -9.56 7.78 -11.77
C SER A 34 -10.64 6.75 -11.43
N GLU A 35 -10.61 5.58 -12.07
CA GLU A 35 -11.51 4.48 -11.71
C GLU A 35 -11.18 3.91 -10.32
N ALA A 36 -9.89 3.78 -9.98
CA ALA A 36 -9.49 3.34 -8.64
C ALA A 36 -10.04 4.27 -7.56
N LYS A 37 -9.96 5.59 -7.80
CA LYS A 37 -10.56 6.61 -6.94
C LYS A 37 -12.08 6.44 -6.83
N ARG A 38 -12.77 6.23 -7.94
CA ARG A 38 -14.22 5.99 -7.97
C ARG A 38 -14.60 4.77 -7.13
N ILE A 39 -13.96 3.62 -7.35
CA ILE A 39 -14.20 2.37 -6.60
C ILE A 39 -14.01 2.63 -5.09
N VAL A 40 -12.93 3.29 -4.69
CA VAL A 40 -12.65 3.52 -3.27
C VAL A 40 -13.68 4.46 -2.63
N LEU A 41 -13.99 5.59 -3.27
CA LEU A 41 -14.82 6.64 -2.68
C LEU A 41 -16.32 6.35 -2.77
N GLU A 42 -16.77 5.71 -3.84
CA GLU A 42 -18.19 5.51 -4.14
C GLU A 42 -18.67 4.09 -3.79
N GLU A 43 -17.78 3.11 -3.67
CA GLU A 43 -18.14 1.72 -3.37
C GLU A 43 -17.58 1.27 -2.03
N LEU A 44 -16.25 1.28 -1.86
CA LEU A 44 -15.60 0.66 -0.69
C LEU A 44 -15.81 1.43 0.60
N ILE A 45 -15.54 2.74 0.62
CA ILE A 45 -15.73 3.56 1.82
C ILE A 45 -17.20 3.56 2.26
N PRO A 46 -18.20 3.78 1.37
CA PRO A 46 -19.60 3.67 1.74
C PRO A 46 -20.00 2.29 2.27
N ALA A 47 -19.52 1.20 1.65
CA ALA A 47 -19.82 -0.16 2.12
C ALA A 47 -19.19 -0.48 3.48
N ILE A 48 -18.00 0.05 3.76
CA ILE A 48 -17.33 -0.09 5.07
C ILE A 48 -17.98 0.81 6.13
N SER A 49 -18.47 1.99 5.73
CA SER A 49 -19.01 3.04 6.59
C SER A 49 -18.13 3.34 7.83
N PRO A 50 -16.83 3.66 7.65
CA PRO A 50 -15.91 3.85 8.76
C PRO A 50 -16.21 5.15 9.53
N GLY A 51 -16.16 5.10 10.86
CA GLY A 51 -16.19 6.31 11.70
C GLY A 51 -14.82 6.98 11.80
N THR A 52 -13.75 6.19 11.71
CA THR A 52 -12.36 6.66 11.77
C THR A 52 -11.51 6.13 10.61
N VAL A 53 -10.69 7.00 10.02
CA VAL A 53 -9.77 6.64 8.92
C VAL A 53 -8.35 7.13 9.21
N SER A 54 -7.38 6.31 8.85
CA SER A 54 -5.97 6.71 8.74
C SER A 54 -5.28 5.97 7.59
N TRP A 55 -3.96 6.11 7.48
CA TRP A 55 -3.18 5.54 6.39
C TRP A 55 -1.70 5.38 6.73
N GLY A 56 -1.05 4.53 5.94
CA GLY A 56 0.40 4.39 5.90
C GLY A 56 1.02 5.30 4.85
N GLY A 57 2.34 5.45 4.86
CA GLY A 57 3.04 6.15 3.78
C GLY A 57 2.84 5.44 2.45
N SER A 58 2.04 6.01 1.54
CA SER A 58 1.73 5.41 0.24
C SER A 58 1.65 6.50 -0.83
N MET A 59 2.57 6.44 -1.79
CA MET A 59 2.55 7.34 -2.95
C MET A 59 1.35 7.05 -3.86
N THR A 60 1.00 5.78 -4.05
CA THR A 60 -0.19 5.38 -4.81
C THR A 60 -1.47 6.01 -4.24
N PHE A 61 -1.58 6.14 -2.92
CA PHE A 61 -2.74 6.77 -2.26
C PHE A 61 -2.83 8.27 -2.52
N THR A 62 -1.69 8.96 -2.58
CA THR A 62 -1.66 10.39 -2.90
C THR A 62 -1.82 10.65 -4.40
N GLU A 63 -1.16 9.86 -5.25
CA GLU A 63 -1.20 10.01 -6.72
C GLU A 63 -2.59 9.76 -7.31
N THR A 64 -3.37 8.88 -6.69
CA THR A 64 -4.77 8.62 -7.10
C THR A 64 -5.74 9.74 -6.69
N GLY A 65 -5.30 10.74 -5.91
CA GLY A 65 -6.16 11.82 -5.44
C GLY A 65 -7.20 11.39 -4.40
N ILE A 66 -7.05 10.20 -3.82
CA ILE A 66 -7.96 9.66 -2.81
C ILE A 66 -7.71 10.33 -1.46
N TYR A 67 -6.44 10.58 -1.10
CA TYR A 67 -6.06 11.29 0.13
C TYR A 67 -6.80 12.62 0.29
N GLU A 68 -6.75 13.49 -0.71
CA GLU A 68 -7.38 14.81 -0.68
C GLU A 68 -8.90 14.70 -0.60
N SER A 69 -9.47 13.67 -1.23
CA SER A 69 -10.93 13.45 -1.25
C SER A 69 -11.43 12.94 0.09
N VAL A 70 -10.69 12.02 0.72
CA VAL A 70 -10.98 11.53 2.08
C VAL A 70 -10.85 12.68 3.09
N CYS A 71 -9.79 13.50 3.01
CA CYS A 71 -9.60 14.65 3.90
C CYS A 71 -10.69 15.72 3.80
N ARG A 72 -11.40 15.80 2.66
CA ARG A 72 -12.54 16.71 2.48
C ARG A 72 -13.87 16.12 2.96
N ASN A 73 -13.91 14.84 3.33
CA ASN A 73 -15.11 14.20 3.83
C ASN A 73 -15.35 14.56 5.31
N GLY A 74 -16.24 15.52 5.55
CA GLY A 74 -16.56 16.00 6.90
C GLY A 74 -17.27 14.99 7.81
N ASN A 75 -17.68 13.83 7.30
CA ASN A 75 -18.42 12.83 8.08
C ASN A 75 -17.52 11.76 8.73
N ILE A 76 -16.21 11.78 8.46
CA ILE A 76 -15.26 10.77 8.93
C ILE A 76 -14.23 11.45 9.83
N SER A 77 -13.95 10.86 10.99
CA SER A 77 -12.85 11.31 11.84
C SER A 77 -11.51 10.84 11.27
N ILE A 78 -10.58 11.77 11.05
CA ILE A 78 -9.32 11.50 10.33
C ILE A 78 -8.12 11.66 11.26
N LEU A 79 -7.29 10.62 11.29
CA LEU A 79 -5.97 10.66 11.91
C LEU A 79 -4.92 10.88 10.81
N ASP A 80 -4.61 12.14 10.51
CA ASP A 80 -3.68 12.50 9.44
C ASP A 80 -2.21 12.25 9.84
N THR A 81 -1.63 11.16 9.31
CA THR A 81 -0.22 10.78 9.55
C THR A 81 0.77 11.47 8.60
N PHE A 82 0.28 12.31 7.68
CA PHE A 82 1.05 13.17 6.78
C PHE A 82 1.16 14.61 7.27
N ASP A 83 0.34 15.01 8.25
CA ASP A 83 0.43 16.30 8.92
C ASP A 83 1.85 16.57 9.46
N LYS A 84 2.49 17.59 8.88
CA LYS A 84 3.86 18.03 9.19
C LYS A 84 3.90 19.17 10.22
N THR A 85 2.75 19.66 10.68
CA THR A 85 2.68 20.79 11.62
C THR A 85 2.89 20.37 13.08
N ILE A 86 2.80 19.08 13.35
CA ILE A 86 2.96 18.50 14.69
C ILE A 86 4.38 18.00 14.97
N SER A 87 4.71 17.80 16.24
CA SER A 87 6.02 17.30 16.65
C SER A 87 6.26 15.84 16.20
N ALA A 88 7.53 15.43 16.16
CA ALA A 88 7.89 14.05 15.82
C ALA A 88 7.29 13.02 16.78
N GLU A 89 7.20 13.35 18.07
CA GLU A 89 6.58 12.52 19.10
C GLU A 89 5.07 12.38 18.86
N GLN A 90 4.37 13.50 18.63
CA GLN A 90 2.95 13.49 18.29
C GLN A 90 2.69 12.72 17.00
N ALA A 91 3.59 12.81 16.01
CA ALA A 91 3.45 12.12 14.74
C ALA A 91 3.64 10.61 14.91
N LEU A 92 4.55 10.19 15.79
CA LEU A 92 4.73 8.78 16.14
C LEU A 92 3.49 8.26 16.89
N GLU A 93 2.99 8.99 17.87
CA GLU A 93 1.80 8.59 18.63
C GLU A 93 0.57 8.50 17.72
N ARG A 94 0.38 9.47 16.81
CA ARG A 94 -0.70 9.41 15.83
C ARG A 94 -0.63 8.16 14.94
N ARG A 95 0.58 7.71 14.57
CA ARG A 95 0.75 6.43 13.83
C ARG A 95 0.42 5.21 14.68
N ARG A 96 0.59 5.26 15.99
CA ARG A 96 0.14 4.20 16.91
C ARG A 96 -1.39 4.18 16.99
N GLN A 97 -2.01 5.34 17.19
CA GLN A 97 -3.46 5.50 17.22
C GLN A 97 -4.12 5.13 15.87
N ALA A 98 -3.43 5.33 14.75
CA ALA A 98 -3.88 4.91 13.42
C ALA A 98 -4.11 3.39 13.31
N LEU A 99 -3.54 2.56 14.20
CA LEU A 99 -3.80 1.12 14.22
C LEU A 99 -5.16 0.77 14.83
N LEU A 100 -5.82 1.71 15.50
CA LEU A 100 -7.13 1.53 16.14
C LEU A 100 -8.29 2.03 15.27
N THR A 101 -8.03 2.51 14.06
CA THR A 101 -9.09 3.06 13.19
C THR A 101 -9.96 1.97 12.55
N ASP A 102 -11.15 2.36 12.08
CA ASP A 102 -12.07 1.47 11.40
C ASP A 102 -11.56 1.10 9.99
N LEU A 103 -10.93 2.05 9.32
CA LEU A 103 -10.33 1.86 8.00
C LEU A 103 -8.91 2.42 7.97
N PHE A 104 -8.02 1.69 7.31
CA PHE A 104 -6.66 2.12 7.02
C PHE A 104 -6.32 1.93 5.56
N ILE A 105 -5.83 2.99 4.92
CA ILE A 105 -5.51 2.98 3.49
C ILE A 105 -4.00 2.94 3.31
N THR A 106 -3.50 2.08 2.43
CA THR A 106 -2.07 2.01 2.15
C THR A 106 -1.79 1.43 0.75
N GLY A 107 -0.52 1.27 0.43
CA GLY A 107 -0.07 0.45 -0.69
C GLY A 107 0.76 -0.72 -0.17
N THR A 108 1.13 -1.63 -1.06
CA THR A 108 2.11 -2.67 -0.75
C THR A 108 3.42 -2.41 -1.49
N ASN A 109 4.52 -3.01 -1.02
CA ASN A 109 5.78 -2.95 -1.75
C ASN A 109 5.81 -3.93 -2.93
N ALA A 110 5.14 -5.09 -2.85
CA ALA A 110 4.98 -5.98 -3.99
C ALA A 110 3.77 -6.91 -3.75
N VAL A 111 3.19 -7.42 -4.84
CA VAL A 111 2.23 -8.52 -4.80
C VAL A 111 2.69 -9.61 -5.75
N THR A 112 2.71 -10.85 -5.29
CA THR A 112 3.07 -11.98 -6.14
C THR A 112 1.92 -12.37 -7.06
N GLU A 113 2.20 -13.03 -8.18
CA GLU A 113 1.17 -13.64 -9.04
C GLU A 113 0.35 -14.70 -8.29
N THR A 114 0.93 -15.28 -7.22
CA THR A 114 0.24 -16.18 -6.28
C THR A 114 -0.58 -15.45 -5.20
N GLY A 115 -0.75 -14.14 -5.31
CA GLY A 115 -1.63 -13.33 -4.46
C GLY A 115 -1.11 -13.11 -3.03
N LYS A 116 0.22 -13.08 -2.83
CA LYS A 116 0.84 -12.75 -1.54
C LYS A 116 1.31 -11.30 -1.54
N LEU A 117 0.95 -10.55 -0.50
CA LEU A 117 1.42 -9.17 -0.32
C LEU A 117 2.74 -9.18 0.45
N VAL A 118 3.77 -8.51 -0.08
CA VAL A 118 5.11 -8.46 0.51
C VAL A 118 5.45 -7.04 0.89
N ASN A 119 5.78 -6.82 2.16
CA ASN A 119 6.04 -5.49 2.70
C ASN A 119 7.34 -5.45 3.50
N LEU A 120 8.03 -4.31 3.41
CA LEU A 120 9.22 -3.96 4.16
C LEU A 120 9.05 -2.57 4.77
N ASP A 121 9.14 -2.49 6.10
CA ASP A 121 8.85 -1.27 6.85
C ASP A 121 9.98 -0.82 7.79
N MET A 122 10.05 0.50 8.00
CA MET A 122 10.99 1.14 8.93
C MET A 122 10.52 1.00 10.38
N ILE A 123 9.34 1.56 10.68
CA ILE A 123 8.77 1.63 12.04
C ILE A 123 7.79 0.47 12.28
N GLY A 124 7.32 -0.18 11.21
CA GLY A 124 6.42 -1.33 11.30
C GLY A 124 4.92 -0.98 11.32
N ASN A 125 4.55 0.30 11.19
CA ASN A 125 3.16 0.72 11.28
C ASN A 125 2.27 0.22 10.12
N ARG A 126 2.78 0.14 8.88
CA ARG A 126 2.00 -0.41 7.76
C ARG A 126 1.85 -1.93 7.92
N VAL A 127 2.92 -2.67 8.19
CA VAL A 127 2.82 -4.12 8.43
C VAL A 127 1.87 -4.43 9.58
N ALA A 128 1.94 -3.71 10.71
CA ALA A 128 1.02 -3.89 11.83
C ALA A 128 -0.44 -3.60 11.45
N ALA A 129 -0.69 -2.58 10.61
CA ALA A 129 -2.03 -2.29 10.14
C ALA A 129 -2.59 -3.41 9.25
N ILE A 130 -1.77 -3.91 8.32
CA ILE A 130 -2.16 -5.00 7.41
C ILE A 130 -2.42 -6.28 8.21
N THR A 131 -1.53 -6.66 9.13
CA THR A 131 -1.59 -7.96 9.81
C THR A 131 -2.54 -7.99 11.01
N PHE A 132 -2.78 -6.86 11.68
CA PHE A 132 -3.57 -6.85 12.91
C PHE A 132 -4.51 -5.64 13.07
N GLY A 133 -4.00 -4.41 13.07
CA GLY A 133 -4.65 -3.28 13.75
C GLY A 133 -6.09 -2.94 13.27
N PRO A 134 -6.26 -2.15 12.21
CA PRO A 134 -7.55 -1.59 11.80
C PRO A 134 -8.63 -2.63 11.50
N LYS A 135 -9.91 -2.28 11.61
CA LYS A 135 -11.00 -3.23 11.31
C LYS A 135 -11.05 -3.62 9.83
N ASN A 136 -10.74 -2.67 8.94
CA ASN A 136 -10.62 -2.85 7.49
C ASN A 136 -9.35 -2.21 6.95
N VAL A 137 -8.82 -2.77 5.86
CA VAL A 137 -7.65 -2.21 5.16
C VAL A 137 -7.94 -2.12 3.66
N ILE A 138 -7.67 -0.99 3.04
CA ILE A 138 -7.65 -0.85 1.58
C ILE A 138 -6.19 -0.73 1.12
N ILE A 139 -5.80 -1.60 0.19
CA ILE A 139 -4.47 -1.65 -0.39
C ILE A 139 -4.57 -1.29 -1.88
N LEU A 140 -3.89 -0.21 -2.25
CA LEU A 140 -3.81 0.26 -3.64
C LEU A 140 -2.53 -0.29 -4.28
N VAL A 141 -2.67 -0.90 -5.46
CA VAL A 141 -1.58 -1.62 -6.13
C VAL A 141 -1.53 -1.26 -7.60
N GLY A 142 -0.52 -0.48 -8.02
CA GLY A 142 -0.21 -0.30 -9.43
C GLY A 142 0.34 -1.57 -10.07
N ARG A 143 0.13 -1.75 -11.37
CA ARG A 143 0.58 -2.93 -12.13
C ARG A 143 2.09 -3.16 -12.05
N ASN A 144 2.87 -2.09 -11.86
CA ASN A 144 4.33 -2.11 -11.65
C ASN A 144 4.78 -2.79 -10.34
N LYS A 145 3.85 -3.23 -9.49
CA LYS A 145 4.13 -3.92 -8.21
C LYS A 145 3.90 -5.42 -8.27
N ILE A 146 3.41 -5.93 -9.40
CA ILE A 146 3.17 -7.36 -9.61
C ILE A 146 4.49 -8.05 -9.97
N VAL A 147 4.80 -9.13 -9.27
CA VAL A 147 6.02 -9.94 -9.47
C VAL A 147 5.67 -11.43 -9.49
N PRO A 148 6.50 -12.29 -10.10
CA PRO A 148 6.21 -13.72 -10.16
C PRO A 148 6.06 -14.38 -8.78
N ASP A 149 7.02 -14.14 -7.88
CA ASP A 149 7.16 -14.87 -6.61
C ASP A 149 7.75 -14.01 -5.48
N ILE A 150 8.04 -14.64 -4.33
CA ILE A 150 8.55 -13.96 -3.14
C ILE A 150 10.00 -13.53 -3.33
N GLU A 151 10.79 -14.32 -4.03
CA GLU A 151 12.19 -14.04 -4.35
C GLU A 151 12.29 -12.76 -5.18
N GLU A 152 11.48 -12.65 -6.24
CA GLU A 152 11.38 -11.45 -7.07
C GLU A 152 10.76 -10.27 -6.32
N ALA A 153 9.82 -10.51 -5.39
CA ALA A 153 9.32 -9.46 -4.51
C ALA A 153 10.43 -8.86 -3.63
N ILE A 154 11.24 -9.72 -3.01
CA ILE A 154 12.37 -9.30 -2.18
C ILE A 154 13.42 -8.58 -3.04
N SER A 155 13.71 -9.10 -4.24
CA SER A 155 14.63 -8.49 -5.21
C SER A 155 14.17 -7.08 -5.60
N ARG A 156 12.91 -6.93 -6.07
CA ARG A 156 12.28 -5.62 -6.35
C ARG A 156 12.42 -4.67 -5.17
N ILE A 157 12.19 -5.18 -3.96
CA ILE A 157 12.21 -4.34 -2.77
C ILE A 157 13.62 -3.84 -2.46
N LYS A 158 14.61 -4.74 -2.47
CA LYS A 158 16.02 -4.43 -2.15
C LYS A 158 16.69 -3.58 -3.23
N ASN A 159 16.34 -3.79 -4.50
CA ASN A 159 17.03 -3.17 -5.64
C ASN A 159 16.29 -1.97 -6.23
N TYR A 160 15.05 -1.70 -5.81
CA TYR A 160 14.29 -0.58 -6.34
C TYR A 160 13.51 0.16 -5.26
N THR A 161 12.53 -0.50 -4.61
CA THR A 161 11.58 0.25 -3.76
C THR A 161 12.22 0.86 -2.53
N ALA A 162 13.09 0.11 -1.82
CA ALA A 162 13.72 0.61 -0.62
C ALA A 162 14.74 1.72 -0.94
N PRO A 163 15.65 1.56 -1.93
CA PRO A 163 16.52 2.65 -2.37
C PRO A 163 15.75 3.91 -2.82
N ALA A 164 14.73 3.77 -3.67
CA ALA A 164 13.92 4.89 -4.13
C ALA A 164 13.15 5.57 -2.97
N ASN A 165 12.66 4.78 -2.01
CA ASN A 165 11.97 5.31 -0.84
C ASN A 165 12.93 5.97 0.16
N VAL A 166 14.19 5.52 0.25
CA VAL A 166 15.26 6.20 0.98
C VAL A 166 15.52 7.60 0.40
N MET A 167 15.59 7.72 -0.93
CA MET A 167 15.74 9.00 -1.63
C MET A 167 14.55 9.92 -1.32
N ARG A 168 13.32 9.39 -1.41
CA ARG A 168 12.10 10.15 -1.11
C ARG A 168 12.00 10.63 0.33
N LEU A 169 12.49 9.83 1.28
CA LEU A 169 12.44 10.12 2.71
C LEU A 169 13.69 10.84 3.24
N ASP A 170 14.63 11.20 2.34
CA ASP A 170 15.90 11.85 2.66
C ASP A 170 16.68 11.12 3.78
N LYS A 171 16.83 9.80 3.66
CA LYS A 171 17.51 8.95 4.65
C LYS A 171 18.98 8.73 4.29
N LYS A 172 19.87 8.79 5.29
CA LYS A 172 21.33 8.71 5.09
C LYS A 172 21.81 7.27 5.16
N THR A 173 21.43 6.47 4.16
CA THR A 173 21.86 5.07 4.01
C THR A 173 22.72 4.88 2.75
N PRO A 174 23.57 3.84 2.66
CA PRO A 174 24.41 3.61 1.47
C PRO A 174 23.61 3.52 0.17
N CYS A 175 22.44 2.86 0.20
CA CYS A 175 21.59 2.68 -0.98
C CYS A 175 20.99 3.98 -1.54
N LEU A 176 21.06 5.10 -0.80
CA LEU A 176 20.80 6.44 -1.34
C LEU A 176 21.73 6.76 -2.52
N LYS A 177 22.98 6.30 -2.45
CA LYS A 177 24.03 6.56 -3.44
C LYS A 177 24.22 5.41 -4.42
N THR A 178 24.08 4.18 -3.96
CA THR A 178 24.39 2.98 -4.75
C THR A 178 23.18 2.42 -5.49
N SER A 179 21.96 2.84 -5.15
CA SER A 179 20.68 2.38 -5.74
C SER A 179 20.31 0.91 -5.49
N TYR A 180 21.11 0.14 -4.75
CA TYR A 180 20.80 -1.24 -4.37
C TYR A 180 21.11 -1.51 -2.89
N CYS A 181 20.54 -2.57 -2.34
CA CYS A 181 20.75 -2.94 -0.94
C CYS A 181 22.14 -3.55 -0.71
N GLU A 182 22.88 -3.00 0.24
CA GLU A 182 24.17 -3.53 0.71
C GLU A 182 24.06 -4.22 2.09
N GLU A 183 22.84 -4.52 2.54
CA GLU A 183 22.57 -5.06 3.89
C GLU A 183 23.22 -4.21 5.00
N CYS A 184 23.05 -2.90 4.90
CA CYS A 184 23.74 -1.95 5.76
C CYS A 184 23.26 -1.99 7.23
N ASN A 185 24.15 -1.53 8.12
CA ASN A 185 23.86 -1.29 9.54
C ASN A 185 23.61 0.19 9.87
N SER A 186 23.20 1.00 8.88
CA SER A 186 22.93 2.42 9.12
C SER A 186 21.79 2.60 10.13
N PRO A 187 21.91 3.51 11.11
CA PRO A 187 20.80 3.84 12.01
C PRO A 187 19.59 4.44 11.26
N ASP A 188 19.81 4.96 10.04
CA ASP A 188 18.76 5.54 9.19
C ASP A 188 18.05 4.51 8.29
N ARG A 189 18.36 3.21 8.43
CA ARG A 189 17.78 2.15 7.58
C ARG A 189 16.25 2.11 7.71
N ILE A 190 15.58 1.98 6.56
CA ILE A 190 14.11 1.90 6.48
C ILE A 190 13.59 0.45 6.36
N CYS A 191 14.49 -0.53 6.39
CA CYS A 191 14.25 -1.91 6.04
C CYS A 191 14.37 -2.83 7.27
N ASN A 192 13.48 -2.68 8.24
CA ASN A 192 13.60 -3.37 9.54
C ASN A 192 12.62 -4.53 9.70
N ASN A 193 11.42 -4.41 9.16
CA ASN A 193 10.35 -5.40 9.37
C ASN A 193 9.85 -5.94 8.04
N TRP A 194 10.08 -7.24 7.81
CA TRP A 194 9.45 -7.97 6.71
C TRP A 194 8.11 -8.54 7.15
N ALA A 195 7.11 -8.44 6.29
CA ALA A 195 5.86 -9.17 6.44
C ALA A 195 5.36 -9.69 5.10
N ILE A 196 4.95 -10.96 5.10
CA ILE A 196 4.28 -11.61 3.98
C ILE A 196 2.86 -11.91 4.43
N THR A 197 1.88 -11.30 3.75
CA THR A 197 0.45 -11.59 4.00
C THR A 197 -0.04 -12.52 2.91
N GLU A 198 -0.19 -13.79 3.26
CA GLU A 198 -0.59 -14.83 2.29
C GLU A 198 -2.09 -14.82 1.99
N LYS A 199 -2.91 -14.58 3.01
CA LYS A 199 -4.38 -14.64 2.92
C LYS A 199 -5.01 -13.60 3.83
N SER A 200 -6.25 -13.20 3.51
CA SER A 200 -7.02 -12.32 4.38
C SER A 200 -7.81 -13.10 5.43
N PHE A 201 -7.58 -12.78 6.70
CA PHE A 201 -8.40 -13.20 7.81
C PHE A 201 -8.75 -12.00 8.71
N PRO A 202 -10.03 -11.79 9.07
CA PRO A 202 -11.23 -12.43 8.51
C PRO A 202 -11.35 -12.26 6.99
N LYS A 203 -12.17 -13.09 6.32
CA LYS A 203 -12.37 -12.99 4.86
C LYS A 203 -12.89 -11.58 4.52
N GLY A 204 -12.30 -10.94 3.52
CA GLY A 204 -12.71 -9.62 3.05
C GLY A 204 -12.33 -8.45 3.96
N ARG A 205 -11.57 -8.66 5.06
CA ARG A 205 -11.03 -7.56 5.87
C ARG A 205 -10.11 -6.65 5.06
N ILE A 206 -9.31 -7.26 4.18
CA ILE A 206 -8.36 -6.55 3.32
C ILE A 206 -8.96 -6.47 1.92
N LYS A 207 -9.16 -5.23 1.46
CA LYS A 207 -9.58 -4.87 0.11
C LYS A 207 -8.35 -4.54 -0.71
N VAL A 208 -8.20 -5.12 -1.90
CA VAL A 208 -7.09 -4.86 -2.81
C VAL A 208 -7.63 -4.25 -4.09
N VAL A 209 -7.19 -3.04 -4.43
CA VAL A 209 -7.53 -2.37 -5.69
C VAL A 209 -6.30 -2.43 -6.60
N LEU A 210 -6.38 -3.29 -7.60
CA LEU A 210 -5.39 -3.45 -8.66
C LEU A 210 -5.63 -2.38 -9.73
N ILE A 211 -4.61 -1.61 -10.07
CA ILE A 211 -4.73 -0.44 -10.94
C ILE A 211 -3.84 -0.66 -12.18
N ASN A 212 -4.42 -0.53 -13.37
CA ASN A 212 -3.70 -0.67 -14.64
C ASN A 212 -2.85 0.57 -15.00
N GLU A 213 -2.12 1.10 -14.02
CA GLU A 213 -1.15 2.19 -14.18
C GLU A 213 0.07 1.91 -13.29
N ASP A 214 1.21 2.48 -13.68
CA ASP A 214 2.43 2.43 -12.90
C ASP A 214 2.33 3.52 -11.83
N LEU A 215 2.05 3.13 -10.58
CA LEU A 215 1.76 4.06 -9.49
C LEU A 215 2.56 3.74 -8.23
N GLY A 216 3.10 4.80 -7.63
CA GLY A 216 4.00 4.73 -6.48
C GLY A 216 5.24 3.89 -6.72
N LEU A 217 5.90 3.55 -5.61
CA LEU A 217 7.10 2.72 -5.55
C LEU A 217 6.76 1.35 -4.98
#